data_AF-A0AB34PUF5-F1
#
_entry.id   AF-A0AB34PUF5-F1
#
_cell.length_a   1.000
_cell.length_b   1.000
_cell.length_c   1.000
_cell.angle_alpha   90.00
_cell.angle_beta   90.00
_cell.angle_gamma   90.00
#
_symmetry.space_group_name_H-M   'P 1'
#
loop_
_entity.id
_entity.type
_entity.pdbx_description
1 polymer ?
#
loop_
_entity_poly.entity_id
_entity_poly.type
_entity_poly.pdbx_seq_one_letter_code
_entity_poly.pdbx_strand_id
1 'polypeptide(L)'
;MSFFRDLLESVVPTAYAEEPVEDVEVEQPEDAPEEEVSEETVEEEEEDDEDDDEDEEEEEETADPLDTLREECTKTAACKPFDHHFHECIERVTKEQEEPDYEHKHYKEDCIEEFFHLQHCVNDCVAPRLFNRLK
;
A
#
# COMPACT_ATOMS: atom_id res chain seq x y z
N MET A 1 16.49 -44.41 -20.72
CA MET A 1 17.32 -43.68 -19.73
C MET A 1 17.18 -42.20 -20.03
N SER A 2 16.31 -41.49 -19.29
CA SER A 2 16.44 -40.03 -19.19
C SER A 2 15.78 -39.48 -17.92
N PHE A 3 15.95 -40.19 -16.80
CA PHE A 3 15.52 -39.69 -15.49
C PHE A 3 16.13 -38.32 -15.13
N PHE A 4 17.31 -38.00 -15.68
CA PHE A 4 17.94 -36.70 -15.51
C PHE A 4 17.26 -35.58 -16.30
N ARG A 5 16.63 -35.90 -17.44
CA ARG A 5 15.88 -34.90 -18.22
C ARG A 5 14.55 -34.57 -17.54
N ASP A 6 13.85 -35.60 -17.05
CA ASP A 6 12.56 -35.42 -16.36
C ASP A 6 12.72 -34.62 -15.05
N LEU A 7 13.84 -34.78 -14.33
CA LEU A 7 14.15 -34.00 -13.13
C LEU A 7 14.50 -32.53 -13.44
N LEU A 8 15.13 -32.26 -14.59
CA LEU A 8 15.46 -30.89 -15.00
C LEU A 8 14.22 -30.14 -15.50
N GLU A 9 13.28 -30.83 -16.16
CA GLU A 9 12.01 -30.23 -16.60
C GLU A 9 11.05 -29.95 -15.43
N SER A 10 11.12 -30.68 -14.29
CA SER A 10 10.24 -30.45 -13.14
C SER A 10 10.65 -29.29 -12.22
N VAL A 11 11.85 -28.75 -12.38
CA VAL A 11 12.40 -27.70 -11.50
C VAL A 11 12.26 -26.31 -12.13
N VAL A 12 11.95 -26.22 -13.43
CA VAL A 12 11.69 -24.96 -14.11
C VAL A 12 10.18 -24.81 -14.31
N PRO A 13 9.51 -23.87 -13.63
CA PRO A 13 8.10 -23.60 -13.88
C PRO A 13 7.93 -23.20 -15.35
N THR A 14 7.13 -23.96 -16.10
CA THR A 14 6.79 -23.58 -17.46
C THR A 14 5.76 -22.44 -17.38
N ALA A 15 6.21 -21.19 -17.36
CA ALA A 15 5.32 -20.04 -17.49
C ALA A 15 4.83 -19.96 -18.93
N TYR A 16 3.55 -20.27 -19.15
CA TYR A 16 2.87 -19.94 -20.41
C TYR A 16 2.40 -18.50 -20.29
N ALA A 17 3.25 -17.54 -20.69
CA ALA A 17 2.83 -16.16 -20.85
C ALA A 17 2.08 -16.06 -22.18
N GLU A 18 0.76 -16.15 -22.12
CA GLU A 18 -0.10 -15.70 -23.20
C GLU A 18 0.04 -14.16 -23.30
N GLU A 19 0.65 -13.69 -24.38
CA GLU A 19 0.79 -12.26 -24.69
C GLU A 19 -0.61 -11.68 -24.99
N PRO A 20 -1.12 -10.68 -24.23
CA PRO A 20 -2.26 -9.92 -24.70
C PRO A 20 -1.80 -9.02 -25.85
N VAL A 21 -2.31 -9.34 -27.03
CA VAL A 21 -2.24 -8.50 -28.23
C VAL A 21 -2.78 -7.10 -27.94
N GLU A 22 -2.05 -6.12 -28.47
CA GLU A 22 -2.36 -4.70 -28.53
C GLU A 22 -3.82 -4.41 -28.88
N ASP A 23 -4.42 -3.42 -28.22
CA ASP A 23 -5.12 -2.33 -28.90
C ASP A 23 -5.26 -1.13 -27.95
N VAL A 24 -4.42 -0.12 -28.19
CA VAL A 24 -4.51 1.23 -27.64
C VAL A 24 -5.29 2.05 -28.65
N GLU A 25 -6.48 2.54 -28.27
CA GLU A 25 -7.18 3.58 -29.02
C GLU A 25 -7.43 4.77 -28.09
N VAL A 26 -6.62 5.82 -28.30
CA VAL A 26 -6.76 7.15 -27.71
C VAL A 26 -7.50 8.00 -28.73
N GLU A 27 -8.67 8.52 -28.38
CA GLU A 27 -9.22 9.74 -29.01
C GLU A 27 -9.73 10.71 -27.94
N GLN A 28 -9.17 11.92 -27.98
CA GLN A 28 -9.65 13.19 -27.43
C GLN A 28 -9.91 14.11 -28.66
N PRO A 29 -10.43 15.35 -28.54
CA PRO A 29 -11.43 15.95 -27.65
C PRO A 29 -12.44 16.83 -28.44
N GLU A 30 -13.52 17.33 -27.82
CA GLU A 30 -14.27 18.50 -28.34
C GLU A 30 -14.91 19.38 -27.23
N ASP A 31 -14.29 20.56 -27.03
CA ASP A 31 -14.80 21.92 -26.66
C ASP A 31 -16.33 22.10 -26.65
N ALA A 32 -17.05 22.90 -25.84
CA ALA A 32 -16.82 24.02 -24.89
C ALA A 32 -18.24 24.44 -24.31
N PRO A 33 -18.48 25.61 -23.67
CA PRO A 33 -17.98 26.19 -22.40
C PRO A 33 -19.14 26.63 -21.43
N GLU A 34 -18.76 27.37 -20.37
CA GLU A 34 -19.54 28.34 -19.53
C GLU A 34 -19.93 27.92 -18.09
N GLU A 35 -19.13 28.43 -17.14
CA GLU A 35 -19.53 28.78 -15.78
C GLU A 35 -20.40 30.06 -15.79
N GLU A 36 -21.37 30.18 -14.88
CA GLU A 36 -21.70 31.38 -14.07
C GLU A 36 -22.86 31.07 -13.08
N VAL A 37 -22.54 30.96 -11.78
CA VAL A 37 -23.20 31.55 -10.58
C VAL A 37 -24.71 31.37 -10.27
N SER A 38 -25.04 30.81 -9.09
CA SER A 38 -25.83 31.45 -7.99
C SER A 38 -26.12 30.45 -6.84
N GLU A 39 -25.52 30.65 -5.66
CA GLU A 39 -26.13 31.18 -4.41
C GLU A 39 -27.17 30.27 -3.70
N GLU A 40 -26.66 29.56 -2.69
CA GLU A 40 -27.11 29.56 -1.27
C GLU A 40 -28.61 29.40 -0.94
N THR A 41 -28.97 28.26 -0.32
CA THR A 41 -29.90 28.20 0.84
C THR A 41 -29.64 26.92 1.66
N VAL A 42 -29.34 27.13 2.94
CA VAL A 42 -29.29 26.13 4.04
C VAL A 42 -30.61 26.20 4.83
N GLU A 43 -30.91 25.11 5.55
CA GLU A 43 -31.92 24.88 6.62
C GLU A 43 -33.05 23.92 6.21
N GLU A 44 -32.90 22.63 6.59
CA GLU A 44 -33.38 21.95 7.83
C GLU A 44 -34.69 21.20 7.51
N GLU A 45 -34.63 19.86 7.46
CA GLU A 45 -35.13 18.93 8.50
C GLU A 45 -36.65 19.12 8.74
N GLU A 46 -37.50 18.11 8.57
CA GLU A 46 -37.61 16.97 9.50
C GLU A 46 -38.14 15.72 8.77
N GLU A 47 -37.45 14.60 8.97
CA GLU A 47 -37.95 13.25 8.76
C GLU A 47 -38.87 12.84 9.92
N ASP A 48 -39.97 12.21 9.54
CA ASP A 48 -40.82 11.35 10.34
C ASP A 48 -40.49 9.93 9.89
N ASP A 49 -39.75 9.16 10.69
CA ASP A 49 -40.09 7.75 10.90
C ASP A 49 -39.44 7.22 12.18
N GLU A 50 -40.21 6.40 12.86
CA GLU A 50 -40.01 5.87 14.19
C GLU A 50 -39.11 4.63 14.14
N ASP A 51 -38.27 4.49 15.17
CA ASP A 51 -38.00 3.21 15.83
C ASP A 51 -37.54 2.03 14.94
N ASP A 52 -36.23 1.93 14.73
CA ASP A 52 -35.58 0.65 14.46
C ASP A 52 -34.43 0.44 15.46
N ASP A 53 -34.81 -0.09 16.62
CA ASP A 53 -33.97 -0.76 17.62
C ASP A 53 -33.45 -2.08 17.02
N GLU A 54 -32.61 -1.98 15.97
CA GLU A 54 -31.87 -3.10 15.37
C GLU A 54 -30.38 -2.96 15.70
N ASP A 55 -29.97 -3.67 16.76
CA ASP A 55 -28.66 -4.32 16.92
C ASP A 55 -27.49 -3.66 16.14
N GLU A 56 -26.97 -2.54 16.66
CA GLU A 56 -25.56 -2.20 16.46
C GLU A 56 -24.70 -3.20 17.26
N GLU A 57 -24.66 -4.46 16.80
CA GLU A 57 -23.47 -5.28 16.95
C GLU A 57 -22.35 -4.54 16.18
N GLU A 58 -21.75 -3.56 16.85
CA GLU A 58 -20.44 -3.00 16.52
C GLU A 58 -19.50 -4.23 16.46
N GLU A 59 -19.35 -4.80 15.26
CA GLU A 59 -18.26 -5.73 14.96
C GLU A 59 -16.98 -4.97 15.29
N GLU A 60 -16.48 -5.14 16.51
CA GLU A 60 -15.13 -4.74 16.90
C GLU A 60 -14.21 -5.49 15.93
N GLU A 61 -13.84 -4.82 14.84
CA GLU A 61 -12.94 -5.35 13.83
C GLU A 61 -11.65 -5.72 14.57
N THR A 62 -11.50 -7.01 14.89
CA THR A 62 -10.37 -7.47 15.68
C THR A 62 -9.12 -7.15 14.86
N ALA A 63 -8.34 -6.15 15.31
CA ALA A 63 -7.17 -5.67 14.56
C ALA A 63 -6.30 -6.83 14.09
N ASP A 64 -5.76 -6.76 12.85
CA ASP A 64 -4.89 -7.79 12.31
C ASP A 64 -3.73 -8.06 13.29
N PRO A 65 -3.58 -9.31 13.78
CA PRO A 65 -2.47 -9.66 14.66
C PRO A 65 -1.10 -9.35 14.05
N LEU A 66 -0.98 -9.34 12.72
CA LEU A 66 0.25 -8.94 12.03
C LEU A 66 0.56 -7.45 12.24
N ASP A 67 -0.40 -6.56 12.05
CA ASP A 67 -0.19 -5.12 12.19
C ASP A 67 0.18 -4.74 13.62
N THR A 68 -0.53 -5.32 14.60
CA THR A 68 -0.19 -5.15 16.03
C THR A 68 1.26 -5.59 16.31
N LEU A 69 1.68 -6.74 15.79
CA LEU A 69 3.03 -7.24 15.99
C LEU A 69 4.08 -6.40 15.26
N ARG A 70 3.79 -5.88 14.06
CA ARG A 70 4.70 -4.99 13.32
C ARG A 70 4.95 -3.72 14.11
N GLU A 71 3.92 -3.08 14.63
CA GLU A 71 4.07 -1.89 15.47
C GLU A 71 4.89 -2.14 16.73
N GLU A 72 4.61 -3.22 17.46
CA GLU A 72 5.38 -3.61 18.64
C GLU A 72 6.86 -3.83 18.28
N CYS A 73 7.11 -4.55 17.18
CA CYS A 73 8.45 -4.89 16.71
C CYS A 73 9.24 -3.68 16.22
N THR A 74 8.61 -2.72 15.52
CA THR A 74 9.24 -1.45 15.11
C THR A 74 9.71 -0.63 16.31
N LYS A 75 8.92 -0.60 17.40
CA LYS A 75 9.24 0.14 18.62
C LYS A 75 10.35 -0.50 19.47
N THR A 76 10.83 -1.70 19.12
CA THR A 76 11.91 -2.37 19.85
C THR A 76 13.23 -1.62 19.72
N ALA A 77 14.12 -1.76 20.72
CA ALA A 77 15.45 -1.15 20.67
C ALA A 77 16.32 -1.66 19.49
N ALA A 78 16.03 -2.87 18.98
CA ALA A 78 16.73 -3.45 17.84
C ALA A 78 16.31 -2.80 16.51
N CYS A 79 15.00 -2.53 16.32
CA CYS A 79 14.49 -1.99 15.06
C CYS A 79 14.38 -0.46 15.02
N LYS A 80 14.36 0.21 16.17
CA LYS A 80 14.29 1.68 16.27
C LYS A 80 15.36 2.44 15.45
N PRO A 81 16.62 1.98 15.35
CA PRO A 81 17.60 2.66 14.49
C PRO A 81 17.23 2.60 12.99
N PHE A 82 16.70 1.47 12.53
CA PHE A 82 16.28 1.31 11.14
C PHE A 82 15.05 2.15 10.82
N ASP A 83 14.11 2.23 11.78
CA ASP A 83 12.94 3.11 11.69
C ASP A 83 13.36 4.59 11.56
N HIS A 84 14.29 5.03 12.40
CA HIS A 84 14.87 6.37 12.30
C HIS A 84 15.49 6.64 10.92
N HIS A 85 16.32 5.73 10.40
CA HIS A 85 16.97 5.92 9.09
C HIS A 85 15.96 5.92 7.94
N PHE A 86 14.92 5.10 8.02
CA PHE A 86 13.84 5.11 7.04
C PHE A 86 13.10 6.46 7.02
N HIS A 87 12.75 7.00 8.20
CA HIS A 87 12.14 8.33 8.30
C HIS A 87 13.06 9.45 7.83
N GLU A 88 14.36 9.38 8.15
CA GLU A 88 15.37 10.33 7.65
C GLU A 88 15.48 10.31 6.11
N CYS A 89 15.39 9.12 5.49
CA CYS A 89 15.34 9.00 4.03
C CYS A 89 14.05 9.62 3.48
N ILE A 90 12.88 9.32 4.07
CA ILE A 90 11.60 9.89 3.63
C ILE A 90 11.64 11.42 3.67
N GLU A 91 12.15 12.01 4.75
CA GLU A 91 12.27 13.46 4.87
C GLU A 91 13.14 14.06 3.75
N ARG A 92 14.26 13.39 3.43
CA ARG A 92 15.17 13.82 2.36
C ARG A 92 14.54 13.71 0.97
N VAL A 93 13.92 12.57 0.66
CA VAL A 93 13.25 12.32 -0.63
C VAL A 93 12.05 13.23 -0.81
N THR A 94 11.25 13.46 0.23
CA THR A 94 10.11 14.39 0.19
C THR A 94 10.59 15.80 -0.12
N LYS A 95 11.68 16.24 0.52
CA LYS A 95 12.30 17.54 0.23
C LYS A 95 12.85 17.62 -1.21
N GLU A 96 13.40 16.53 -1.73
CA GLU A 96 13.86 16.47 -3.12
C GLU A 96 12.69 16.62 -4.11
N GLN A 97 11.52 16.03 -3.79
CA GLN A 97 10.30 16.11 -4.62
C GLN A 97 9.73 17.53 -4.72
N GLU A 98 9.99 18.39 -3.75
CA GLU A 98 9.56 19.81 -3.76
C GLU A 98 10.42 20.70 -4.68
N GLU A 99 11.54 20.19 -5.22
CA GLU A 99 12.40 20.96 -6.12
C GLU A 99 11.69 21.29 -7.45
N PRO A 100 11.81 22.52 -7.98
CA PRO A 100 11.04 22.97 -9.16
C PRO A 100 11.33 22.22 -10.46
N ASP A 101 12.43 21.46 -10.52
CA ASP A 101 12.82 20.66 -11.69
C ASP A 101 12.94 19.16 -11.34
N TYR A 102 12.27 18.72 -10.26
CA TYR A 102 12.31 17.32 -9.82
C TYR A 102 11.91 16.35 -10.93
N GLU A 103 10.91 16.71 -11.74
CA GLU A 103 10.40 15.88 -12.85
C GLU A 103 11.46 15.56 -13.91
N HIS A 104 12.39 16.49 -14.18
CA HIS A 104 13.45 16.29 -15.18
C HIS A 104 14.77 15.82 -14.57
N LYS A 105 14.80 15.54 -13.26
CA LYS A 105 16.00 15.10 -12.56
C LYS A 105 16.40 13.70 -13.04
N HIS A 106 17.66 13.56 -13.47
CA HIS A 106 18.20 12.30 -13.99
C HIS A 106 18.25 11.18 -12.94
N TYR A 107 18.37 11.55 -11.66
CA TYR A 107 18.38 10.61 -10.54
C TYR A 107 17.42 11.12 -9.47
N LYS A 108 16.48 10.26 -9.09
CA LYS A 108 15.53 10.47 -8.01
C LYS A 108 15.87 9.43 -6.94
N GLU A 109 16.17 9.88 -5.73
CA GLU A 109 16.47 8.96 -4.64
C GLU A 109 15.20 8.19 -4.23
N ASP A 110 15.36 6.94 -3.83
CA ASP A 110 14.32 6.12 -3.21
C ASP A 110 14.78 5.63 -1.84
N CYS A 111 13.84 5.16 -1.01
CA CYS A 111 14.10 4.67 0.34
C CYS A 111 13.94 3.15 0.46
N ILE A 112 14.11 2.41 -0.64
CA ILE A 112 13.86 0.97 -0.65
C ILE A 112 14.88 0.23 0.21
N GLU A 113 16.13 0.68 0.22
CA GLU A 113 17.19 0.09 1.05
C GLU A 113 16.87 0.23 2.55
N GLU A 114 16.54 1.44 3.01
CA GLU A 114 16.18 1.70 4.41
C GLU A 114 14.90 0.98 4.80
N PHE A 115 13.91 0.93 3.90
CA PHE A 115 12.69 0.14 4.10
C PHE A 115 13.00 -1.35 4.27
N PHE A 116 13.91 -1.90 3.46
CA PHE A 116 14.29 -3.31 3.54
C PHE A 116 15.03 -3.62 4.85
N HIS A 117 15.89 -2.71 5.32
CA HIS A 117 16.53 -2.87 6.63
C HIS A 117 15.51 -2.86 7.78
N LEU A 118 14.56 -1.92 7.77
CA LEU A 118 13.48 -1.87 8.75
C LEU A 118 12.62 -3.14 8.69
N GLN A 119 12.14 -3.50 7.51
CA GLN A 119 11.24 -4.63 7.34
C GLN A 119 11.91 -5.96 7.64
N HIS A 120 13.21 -6.11 7.34
CA HIS A 120 13.98 -7.29 7.72
C HIS A 120 14.03 -7.44 9.25
N CYS A 121 14.35 -6.36 9.98
CA CYS A 121 14.35 -6.37 11.45
C CYS A 121 12.97 -6.70 12.03
N VAL A 122 11.92 -6.07 11.50
CA VAL A 122 10.54 -6.31 11.94
C VAL A 122 10.14 -7.76 11.66
N ASN A 123 10.44 -8.29 10.47
CA ASN A 123 10.13 -9.68 10.12
C ASN A 123 10.80 -10.70 11.04
N ASP A 124 12.06 -10.49 11.39
CA ASP A 124 12.78 -11.37 12.32
C ASP A 124 12.11 -11.39 13.72
N CYS A 125 11.49 -10.28 14.12
CA CYS A 125 10.71 -10.17 15.36
C CYS A 125 9.30 -10.76 15.25
N VAL A 126 8.61 -10.54 14.13
CA VAL A 126 7.20 -10.93 13.92
C VAL A 126 7.05 -12.42 13.57
N ALA A 127 7.91 -12.94 12.68
CA ALA A 127 7.81 -14.30 12.14
C ALA A 127 7.68 -15.39 13.21
N PRO A 128 8.45 -15.40 14.31
CA PRO A 128 8.29 -16.43 15.35
C PRO A 128 7.04 -16.25 16.23
N ARG A 129 6.32 -15.13 16.13
CA ARG A 129 5.19 -14.75 17.01
C ARG A 129 3.84 -14.87 16.33
N LEU A 130 3.74 -14.51 15.05
CA LEU A 130 2.48 -14.32 14.32
C LEU A 130 1.55 -15.54 14.39
N PHE A 131 2.07 -16.73 14.07
CA PHE A 131 1.24 -17.94 13.98
C PHE A 131 0.70 -18.42 15.33
N ASN A 132 1.21 -17.92 16.47
CA ASN A 132 0.62 -18.18 17.78
C ASN A 132 -0.64 -17.34 18.05
N ARG A 133 -0.92 -16.34 17.21
CA ARG A 133 -2.08 -15.43 17.29
C ARG A 133 -3.19 -15.78 16.30
N LEU A 134 -2.91 -16.65 15.33
CA LEU A 134 -3.85 -17.11 14.32
C LEU A 134 -4.54 -18.42 14.79
N LYS A 135 -5.81 -18.62 14.41
CA LYS A 135 -6.58 -19.85 14.68
C LYS A 135 -6.66 -20.75 13.46
#